data_AF-E9V0X7-F1
#
_entry.id   AF-E9V0X7-F1
#
_cell.length_a   1.000
_cell.length_b   1.000
_cell.length_c   1.000
_cell.angle_alpha   90.00
_cell.angle_beta   90.00
_cell.angle_gamma   90.00
#
_symmetry.space_group_name_H-M   'P 1'
#
loop_
_entity.id
_entity.type
_entity.pdbx_description
1 polymer ?
#
loop_
_entity_poly.entity_id
_entity_poly.type
_entity_poly.pdbx_seq_one_letter_code
_entity_poly.pdbx_strand_id
1 'polypeptide(L)'
;MGAGDNTHCVRVNGRVYETVVALVERRDRCDLYHSALDVSLGGVRYVIEMAPVWSVGAGQGAVSEGPVGLRLLGRSRAFRYEVRCWRDGVIPDVSAAVGGPVPVATDLGRTTRLLELVPSFPTATWGRDELGAGEMWNSNSLISWLLAASGHDTGSIRPPDGGRAPGWTAGLVLAAREGGHGAGVLGDGRERGDRDVRL
;
A
#
# COMPACT_ATOMS: atom_id res chain seq x y z
N MET A 1 13.64 -9.71 14.22
CA MET A 1 12.29 -9.70 14.83
C MET A 1 11.84 -8.26 15.01
N GLY A 2 10.91 -7.80 14.18
CA GLY A 2 10.30 -6.46 14.27
C GLY A 2 9.01 -6.48 13.48
N ALA A 3 7.93 -6.93 14.11
CA ALA A 3 6.58 -6.79 13.64
C ALA A 3 5.88 -5.93 14.69
N GLY A 4 5.37 -4.77 14.28
CA GLY A 4 4.74 -3.79 15.15
C GLY A 4 3.82 -4.45 16.16
N ASP A 5 4.01 -4.10 17.42
CA ASP A 5 3.18 -4.54 18.51
C ASP A 5 1.73 -4.10 18.25
N ASN A 6 0.81 -5.08 18.21
CA ASN A 6 -0.55 -4.93 18.77
C ASN A 6 -1.49 -6.14 18.59
N THR A 7 -1.03 -7.36 18.24
CA THR A 7 -1.77 -8.58 18.65
C THR A 7 -0.92 -9.84 18.52
N HIS A 8 -0.82 -10.63 19.60
CA HIS A 8 -0.21 -11.97 19.60
C HIS A 8 -0.72 -12.88 18.46
N CYS A 9 -1.97 -12.67 18.01
CA CYS A 9 -2.59 -13.38 16.89
C CYS A 9 -1.99 -13.04 15.50
N VAL A 10 -1.50 -11.81 15.28
CA VAL A 10 -0.95 -11.40 13.97
C VAL A 10 0.38 -12.09 13.71
N ARG A 11 1.22 -12.28 14.74
CA ARG A 11 2.47 -13.06 14.65
C ARG A 11 2.21 -14.54 14.33
N VAL A 12 1.23 -15.16 15.01
CA VAL A 12 0.91 -16.58 14.79
C VAL A 12 0.31 -16.78 13.39
N ASN A 13 -0.62 -15.92 12.97
CA ASN A 13 -1.23 -15.99 11.65
C ASN A 13 -0.22 -15.70 10.53
N GLY A 14 0.65 -14.71 10.69
CA GLY A 14 1.71 -14.40 9.72
C GLY A 14 2.71 -15.55 9.57
N ARG A 15 3.09 -16.21 10.68
CA ARG A 15 4.02 -17.35 10.66
C ARG A 15 3.39 -18.62 10.05
N VAL A 16 2.11 -18.87 10.32
CA VAL A 16 1.38 -20.01 9.72
C VAL A 16 1.17 -19.78 8.22
N TYR A 17 0.72 -18.59 7.83
CA TYR A 17 0.58 -18.21 6.42
C TYR A 17 1.90 -18.40 5.67
N GLU A 18 2.99 -17.82 6.18
CA GLU A 18 4.31 -17.93 5.56
C GLU A 18 4.81 -19.37 5.50
N THR A 19 4.55 -20.16 6.54
CA THR A 19 4.92 -21.58 6.55
C THR A 19 4.21 -22.35 5.43
N VAL A 20 2.90 -22.15 5.26
CA VAL A 20 2.12 -22.83 4.22
C VAL A 20 2.55 -22.35 2.83
N VAL A 21 2.70 -21.04 2.62
CA VAL A 21 3.12 -20.49 1.33
C VAL A 21 4.53 -20.93 0.97
N ALA A 22 5.49 -20.88 1.90
CA ALA A 22 6.86 -21.32 1.65
C ALA A 22 6.93 -22.81 1.27
N LEU A 23 6.10 -23.65 1.90
CA LEU A 23 5.99 -25.07 1.56
C LEU A 23 5.40 -25.29 0.17
N VAL A 24 4.33 -24.59 -0.19
CA VAL A 24 3.70 -24.67 -1.52
C VAL A 24 4.65 -24.16 -2.60
N GLU A 25 5.35 -23.06 -2.34
CA GLU A 25 6.32 -22.43 -3.24
C GLU A 25 7.70 -23.12 -3.22
N ARG A 26 7.88 -24.17 -2.40
CA ARG A 26 9.14 -24.93 -2.21
C ARG A 26 10.36 -24.04 -1.96
N ARG A 27 10.21 -23.06 -1.08
CA ARG A 27 11.27 -22.15 -0.67
C ARG A 27 11.42 -22.13 0.84
N ASP A 28 12.51 -21.55 1.32
CA ASP A 28 12.70 -21.27 2.73
C ASP A 28 11.75 -20.18 3.22
N ARG A 29 11.42 -20.22 4.51
CA ARG A 29 10.54 -19.24 5.17
C ARG A 29 11.24 -17.89 5.26
N CYS A 30 10.50 -16.82 5.05
CA CYS A 30 10.99 -15.45 5.15
C CYS A 30 10.31 -14.69 6.29
N ASP A 31 10.96 -13.66 6.79
CA ASP A 31 10.31 -12.72 7.72
C ASP A 31 9.29 -11.87 6.94
N LEU A 32 8.09 -11.70 7.51
CA LEU A 32 7.02 -10.91 6.89
C LEU A 32 7.05 -9.48 7.42
N TYR A 33 7.14 -8.54 6.50
CA TYR A 33 7.13 -7.11 6.79
C TYR A 33 5.79 -6.48 6.38
N HIS A 34 5.30 -5.60 7.25
CA HIS A 34 4.16 -4.73 6.99
C HIS A 34 4.67 -3.31 6.74
N SER A 35 4.12 -2.66 5.73
CA SER A 35 4.47 -1.30 5.34
C SER A 35 3.40 -0.30 5.81
N ALA A 36 3.86 0.81 6.36
CA ALA A 36 3.11 2.03 6.58
C ALA A 36 3.91 3.21 6.03
N LEU A 37 3.26 4.35 5.75
CA LEU A 37 3.95 5.54 5.27
C LEU A 37 3.91 6.66 6.29
N ASP A 38 5.06 7.30 6.42
CA ASP A 38 5.26 8.59 7.05
C ASP A 38 5.55 9.61 5.95
N VAL A 39 4.67 10.59 5.80
CA VAL A 39 4.70 11.55 4.70
C VAL A 39 4.86 12.95 5.26
N SER A 40 5.90 13.66 4.82
CA SER A 40 6.15 15.04 5.21
C SER A 40 5.82 16.00 4.07
N LEU A 41 4.86 16.91 4.28
CA LEU A 41 4.44 17.92 3.31
C LEU A 41 4.36 19.30 3.97
N GLY A 42 5.17 20.26 3.51
CA GLY A 42 5.12 21.64 4.02
C GLY A 42 5.37 21.76 5.53
N GLY A 43 6.22 20.89 6.09
CA GLY A 43 6.51 20.84 7.54
C GLY A 43 5.45 20.10 8.38
N VAL A 44 4.40 19.58 7.75
CA VAL A 44 3.35 18.79 8.39
C VAL A 44 3.58 17.31 8.12
N ARG A 45 3.40 16.49 9.16
CA ARG A 45 3.51 15.03 9.07
C ARG A 45 2.14 14.41 8.85
N TYR A 46 2.08 13.41 8.00
CA TYR A 46 0.91 12.58 7.74
C TYR A 46 1.30 11.12 7.90
N VAL A 47 0.46 10.34 8.55
CA VAL A 47 0.63 8.89 8.66
C VAL A 47 -0.43 8.21 7.81
N ILE A 48 -0.01 7.25 6.99
CA ILE A 48 -0.90 6.38 6.22
C ILE A 48 -0.67 4.93 6.65
N GLU A 49 -1.75 4.30 7.11
CA GLU A 49 -1.75 2.88 7.48
C GLU A 49 -3.06 2.22 7.07
N MET A 50 -3.12 0.90 7.27
CA MET A 50 -4.32 0.11 7.15
C MET A 50 -4.49 -0.73 8.40
N ALA A 51 -5.67 -0.67 9.01
CA ALA A 51 -5.95 -1.33 10.28
C ALA A 51 -7.36 -1.91 10.32
N PRO A 52 -7.67 -2.87 11.21
CA PRO A 52 -9.04 -3.28 11.46
C PRO A 52 -9.90 -2.10 11.95
N VAL A 53 -11.17 -2.01 11.52
CA VAL A 53 -12.09 -0.90 11.90
C VAL A 53 -12.47 -0.84 13.39
N TRP A 54 -11.97 -1.79 14.17
CA TRP A 54 -12.23 -1.93 15.61
C TRP A 54 -10.94 -1.86 16.44
N SER A 55 -9.79 -1.61 15.80
CA SER A 55 -8.53 -1.41 16.52
C SER A 55 -8.54 -0.09 17.28
N VAL A 56 -7.60 0.07 18.22
CA VAL A 56 -7.39 1.35 18.92
C VAL A 56 -7.13 2.46 17.88
N GLY A 57 -7.80 3.61 18.04
CA GLY A 57 -7.78 4.69 17.04
C GLY A 57 -8.80 4.53 15.91
N ALA A 58 -9.73 3.57 16.00
CA ALA A 58 -10.82 3.37 15.03
C ALA A 58 -11.53 4.69 14.65
N GLY A 59 -11.64 4.94 13.35
CA GLY A 59 -12.29 6.11 12.78
C GLY A 59 -11.45 7.40 12.77
N GLN A 60 -10.28 7.44 13.41
CA GLN A 60 -9.38 8.60 13.32
C GLN A 60 -8.68 8.59 11.95
N GLY A 61 -9.00 9.58 11.11
CA GLY A 61 -8.41 9.71 9.78
C GLY A 61 -8.79 8.58 8.82
N ALA A 62 -9.83 7.79 9.11
CA ALA A 62 -10.31 6.76 8.19
C ALA A 62 -10.82 7.43 6.91
N VAL A 63 -10.28 7.01 5.76
CA VAL A 63 -10.66 7.54 4.43
C VAL A 63 -11.49 6.56 3.62
N SER A 64 -11.31 5.26 3.85
CA SER A 64 -12.04 4.21 3.15
C SER A 64 -12.04 2.90 3.96
N GLU A 65 -13.02 2.02 3.70
CA GLU A 65 -13.16 0.71 4.34
C GLU A 65 -13.30 -0.40 3.29
N GLY A 66 -12.79 -1.59 3.62
CA GLY A 66 -12.94 -2.79 2.78
C GLY A 66 -13.13 -4.07 3.61
N PRO A 67 -13.62 -5.16 2.99
CA PRO A 67 -13.86 -6.42 3.67
C PRO A 67 -12.57 -7.22 3.90
N VAL A 68 -12.57 -8.11 4.89
CA VAL A 68 -11.47 -9.03 5.22
C VAL A 68 -11.89 -10.47 4.95
N GLY A 69 -11.08 -11.20 4.17
CA GLY A 69 -11.27 -12.62 3.89
C GLY A 69 -12.39 -12.92 2.88
N LEU A 70 -13.65 -12.77 3.30
CA LEU A 70 -14.82 -12.99 2.43
C LEU A 70 -15.67 -11.72 2.36
N ARG A 71 -16.05 -11.34 1.13
CA ARG A 71 -16.83 -10.12 0.88
C ARG A 71 -18.15 -10.08 1.66
N LEU A 72 -18.83 -11.22 1.81
CA LEU A 72 -20.08 -11.32 2.58
C LEU A 72 -19.91 -11.05 4.07
N LEU A 73 -18.74 -11.34 4.64
CA LEU A 73 -18.45 -11.12 6.06
C LEU A 73 -18.25 -9.62 6.38
N GLY A 74 -17.95 -8.79 5.38
CA GLY A 74 -17.78 -7.34 5.53
C GLY A 74 -19.01 -6.59 6.06
N ARG A 75 -20.18 -7.24 6.14
CA ARG A 75 -21.36 -6.70 6.84
C ARG A 75 -21.10 -6.51 8.34
N SER A 76 -20.23 -7.32 8.93
CA SER A 76 -19.79 -7.20 10.31
C SER A 76 -18.51 -6.38 10.42
N ARG A 77 -18.43 -5.48 11.40
CA ARG A 77 -17.23 -4.70 11.71
C ARG A 77 -16.00 -5.59 11.95
N ALA A 78 -16.20 -6.79 12.51
CA ALA A 78 -15.11 -7.72 12.79
C ALA A 78 -14.31 -8.12 11.54
N PHE A 79 -14.92 -8.05 10.35
CA PHE A 79 -14.31 -8.43 9.07
C PHE A 79 -14.18 -7.24 8.13
N ARG A 80 -13.88 -6.05 8.68
CA ARG A 80 -13.53 -4.87 7.89
C ARG A 80 -12.17 -4.30 8.29
N TYR A 81 -11.45 -3.82 7.30
CA TYR A 81 -10.30 -2.95 7.47
C TYR A 81 -10.69 -1.52 7.06
N GLU A 82 -9.95 -0.55 7.57
CA GLU A 82 -9.95 0.84 7.14
C GLU A 82 -8.56 1.25 6.69
N VAL A 83 -8.52 2.08 5.64
CA VAL A 83 -7.34 2.88 5.30
C VAL A 83 -7.43 4.16 6.08
N ARG A 84 -6.35 4.51 6.77
CA ARG A 84 -6.25 5.72 7.58
C ARG A 84 -5.21 6.65 7.00
N CYS A 85 -5.52 7.94 6.98
CA CYS A 85 -4.61 9.03 6.70
C CYS A 85 -4.93 10.19 7.65
N TRP A 86 -4.01 10.53 8.55
CA TRP A 86 -4.22 11.65 9.48
C TRP A 86 -2.98 12.51 9.63
N ARG A 87 -3.26 13.79 9.90
CA ARG A 87 -2.28 14.84 10.18
C ARG A 87 -1.72 14.66 11.59
N ASP A 88 -0.45 15.05 11.76
CA ASP A 88 0.30 15.01 13.02
C ASP A 88 0.34 13.61 13.63
N GLY A 89 0.26 12.59 12.77
CA GLY A 89 0.31 11.21 13.18
C GLY A 89 1.69 10.83 13.71
N VAL A 90 1.67 9.99 14.73
CA VAL A 90 2.85 9.28 15.23
C VAL A 90 2.61 7.82 14.93
N ILE A 91 3.46 7.20 14.11
CA ILE A 91 3.49 5.74 13.99
C ILE A 91 3.94 5.22 15.36
N PRO A 92 3.06 4.54 16.13
CA PRO A 92 3.50 3.88 17.35
C PRO A 92 4.50 2.80 16.90
N ASP A 93 5.69 2.80 17.51
CA ASP A 93 6.70 1.75 17.34
C ASP A 93 7.67 1.85 16.14
N VAL A 94 8.16 3.07 15.85
CA VAL A 94 9.42 3.23 15.06
C VAL A 94 10.62 2.55 15.76
N SER A 95 10.54 2.35 17.08
CA SER A 95 11.57 1.73 17.92
C SER A 95 11.75 0.22 17.72
N ALA A 96 10.71 -0.54 17.36
CA ALA A 96 10.82 -1.97 17.09
C ALA A 96 11.12 -2.32 15.62
N ALA A 97 11.23 -1.31 14.74
CA ALA A 97 11.52 -1.51 13.33
C ALA A 97 13.00 -1.91 13.14
N VAL A 98 13.25 -3.20 12.95
CA VAL A 98 14.57 -3.71 12.53
C VAL A 98 14.87 -3.16 11.13
N GLY A 99 15.87 -2.28 11.03
CA GLY A 99 16.31 -1.65 9.78
C GLY A 99 15.94 -0.17 9.62
N GLY A 100 15.10 0.37 10.51
CA GLY A 100 14.65 1.76 10.45
C GLY A 100 13.75 2.09 9.24
N PRO A 101 13.23 3.34 9.16
CA PRO A 101 12.46 3.78 8.00
C PRO A 101 13.32 3.77 6.73
N VAL A 102 12.76 3.26 5.64
CA VAL A 102 13.40 3.37 4.31
C VAL A 102 13.00 4.71 3.69
N PRO A 103 13.93 5.66 3.50
CA PRO A 103 13.60 6.94 2.89
C PRO A 103 13.23 6.74 1.42
N VAL A 104 12.10 7.32 1.02
CA VAL A 104 11.67 7.32 -0.38
C VAL A 104 11.96 8.70 -0.98
N ALA A 105 12.74 8.73 -2.05
CA ALA A 105 13.04 9.97 -2.76
C ALA A 105 11.75 10.56 -3.36
N THR A 106 11.46 11.83 -3.03
CA THR A 106 10.22 12.49 -3.42
C THR A 106 10.45 13.99 -3.68
N ASP A 107 9.41 14.65 -4.18
CA ASP A 107 9.30 16.09 -4.33
C ASP A 107 7.88 16.55 -3.94
N LEU A 108 7.67 17.87 -3.95
CA LEU A 108 6.38 18.45 -3.56
C LEU A 108 5.21 17.91 -4.39
N GLY A 109 5.39 17.75 -5.71
CA GLY A 109 4.34 17.28 -6.61
C GLY A 109 3.96 15.83 -6.34
N ARG A 110 4.96 14.96 -6.23
CA ARG A 110 4.74 13.53 -5.93
C ARG A 110 4.16 13.32 -4.53
N THR A 111 4.61 14.10 -3.55
CA THR A 111 4.10 14.04 -2.17
C THR A 111 2.62 14.45 -2.10
N THR A 112 2.26 15.57 -2.72
CA THR A 112 0.87 16.04 -2.79
C THR A 112 -0.02 15.01 -3.48
N ARG A 113 0.40 14.51 -4.65
CA ARG A 113 -0.35 13.50 -5.41
C ARG A 113 -0.55 12.22 -4.59
N LEU A 114 0.45 11.79 -3.83
CA LEU A 114 0.33 10.61 -2.97
C LEU A 114 -0.78 10.79 -1.94
N LEU A 115 -0.83 11.93 -1.24
CA LEU A 115 -1.87 12.21 -0.25
C LEU A 115 -3.26 12.32 -0.89
N GLU A 116 -3.36 12.91 -2.07
CA GLU A 116 -4.61 13.02 -2.84
C GLU A 116 -5.16 11.66 -3.30
N LEU A 117 -4.29 10.67 -3.54
CA LEU A 117 -4.67 9.33 -3.98
C LEU A 117 -5.18 8.42 -2.86
N VAL A 118 -4.91 8.72 -1.58
CA VAL A 118 -5.28 7.84 -0.46
C VAL A 118 -6.77 7.47 -0.45
N PRO A 119 -7.72 8.42 -0.63
CA PRO A 119 -9.15 8.08 -0.67
C PRO A 119 -9.56 7.27 -1.91
N SER A 120 -8.76 7.29 -2.98
CA SER A 120 -9.01 6.57 -4.22
C SER A 120 -8.50 5.12 -4.21
N PHE A 121 -7.90 4.69 -3.10
CA PHE A 121 -7.39 3.32 -2.98
C PHE A 121 -8.49 2.27 -3.23
N PRO A 122 -8.27 1.30 -4.13
CA PRO A 122 -9.25 0.24 -4.41
C PRO A 122 -9.47 -0.67 -3.20
N THR A 123 -10.67 -0.66 -2.63
CA THR A 123 -11.02 -1.39 -1.39
C THR A 123 -11.38 -2.86 -1.63
N ALA A 124 -10.52 -3.58 -2.36
CA ALA A 124 -10.65 -5.02 -2.58
C ALA A 124 -10.56 -5.83 -1.27
N THR A 125 -11.04 -7.07 -1.30
CA THR A 125 -11.08 -7.93 -0.11
C THR A 125 -9.67 -8.29 0.37
N TRP A 126 -9.33 -7.91 1.61
CA TRP A 126 -8.05 -8.22 2.22
C TRP A 126 -7.84 -9.75 2.28
N GLY A 127 -6.63 -10.19 1.93
CA GLY A 127 -6.25 -11.60 1.91
C GLY A 127 -6.70 -12.36 0.66
N ARG A 128 -7.27 -11.67 -0.33
CA ARG A 128 -7.74 -12.27 -1.61
C ARG A 128 -7.04 -11.62 -2.79
N ASP A 129 -6.83 -12.38 -3.85
CA ASP A 129 -6.49 -11.85 -5.16
C ASP A 129 -7.76 -11.55 -5.97
N GLU A 130 -8.57 -10.60 -5.48
CA GLU A 130 -9.83 -10.21 -6.13
C GLU A 130 -9.60 -9.45 -7.45
N LEU A 131 -8.43 -8.81 -7.58
CA LEU A 131 -8.06 -7.98 -8.72
C LEU A 131 -7.23 -8.73 -9.77
N GLY A 132 -6.98 -10.03 -9.58
CA GLY A 132 -6.22 -10.86 -10.51
C GLY A 132 -4.79 -10.35 -10.73
N ALA A 133 -4.16 -9.86 -9.67
CA ALA A 133 -2.80 -9.33 -9.66
C ALA A 133 -1.74 -10.41 -9.36
N GLY A 134 -2.16 -11.64 -9.06
CA GLY A 134 -1.29 -12.79 -8.78
C GLY A 134 -0.87 -12.89 -7.32
N GLU A 135 -1.34 -11.99 -6.44
CA GLU A 135 -1.00 -11.95 -5.03
C GLU A 135 -2.17 -11.39 -4.21
N MET A 136 -2.23 -11.72 -2.92
CA MET A 136 -3.28 -11.20 -2.03
C MET A 136 -3.24 -9.68 -1.87
N TRP A 137 -4.41 -9.07 -1.72
CA TRP A 137 -4.55 -7.67 -1.35
C TRP A 137 -4.33 -7.45 0.16
N ASN A 138 -3.50 -6.50 0.54
CA ASN A 138 -3.30 -6.10 1.93
C ASN A 138 -2.70 -4.69 2.07
N SER A 139 -2.14 -4.38 3.23
CA SER A 139 -1.50 -3.11 3.53
C SER A 139 -0.23 -2.82 2.72
N ASN A 140 0.57 -3.83 2.36
CA ASN A 140 1.68 -3.63 1.44
C ASN A 140 1.19 -3.29 0.02
N SER A 141 0.01 -3.80 -0.38
CA SER A 141 -0.64 -3.39 -1.63
C SER A 141 -1.05 -1.92 -1.61
N LEU A 142 -1.52 -1.40 -0.46
CA LEU A 142 -1.78 0.03 -0.27
C LEU A 142 -0.53 0.88 -0.50
N ILE A 143 0.56 0.56 0.18
CA ILE A 143 1.78 1.37 0.10
C ILE A 143 2.39 1.31 -1.32
N SER A 144 2.52 0.12 -1.89
CA SER A 144 3.07 -0.05 -3.24
C SER A 144 2.21 0.61 -4.33
N TRP A 145 0.88 0.52 -4.24
CA TRP A 145 -0.04 1.20 -5.15
C TRP A 145 0.10 2.72 -5.04
N LEU A 146 0.11 3.27 -3.81
CA LEU A 146 0.25 4.71 -3.58
C LEU A 146 1.56 5.25 -4.16
N LEU A 147 2.68 4.57 -3.90
CA LEU A 147 3.99 4.98 -4.40
C LEU A 147 4.05 4.94 -5.93
N ALA A 148 3.59 3.84 -6.55
CA ALA A 148 3.59 3.72 -8.00
C ALA A 148 2.63 4.70 -8.69
N ALA A 149 1.40 4.82 -8.20
CA ALA A 149 0.37 5.70 -8.78
C ALA A 149 0.68 7.19 -8.63
N SER A 150 1.50 7.57 -7.63
CA SER A 150 2.02 8.93 -7.47
C SER A 150 3.34 9.19 -8.19
N GLY A 151 3.94 8.19 -8.84
CA GLY A 151 5.17 8.33 -9.63
C GLY A 151 6.47 8.25 -8.83
N HIS A 152 6.46 7.63 -7.65
CA HIS A 152 7.70 7.32 -6.92
C HIS A 152 8.41 6.12 -7.56
N ASP A 153 9.75 6.12 -7.47
CA ASP A 153 10.53 4.94 -7.83
C ASP A 153 10.34 3.85 -6.77
N THR A 154 9.81 2.70 -7.18
CA THR A 154 9.59 1.55 -6.32
C THR A 154 10.62 0.44 -6.53
N GLY A 155 11.47 0.54 -7.56
CA GLY A 155 12.44 -0.51 -7.91
C GLY A 155 13.58 -0.66 -6.89
N SER A 156 13.86 0.41 -6.15
CA SER A 156 14.85 0.47 -5.09
C SER A 156 14.32 0.07 -3.71
N ILE A 157 13.00 -0.02 -3.53
CA ILE A 157 12.38 -0.35 -2.24
C ILE A 157 12.29 -1.86 -2.09
N ARG A 158 13.00 -2.40 -1.11
CA ARG A 158 12.99 -3.83 -0.78
C ARG A 158 12.84 -4.02 0.72
N PRO A 159 12.15 -5.09 1.15
CA PRO A 159 12.22 -5.52 2.54
C PRO A 159 13.67 -5.87 2.91
N PRO A 160 14.03 -5.82 4.21
CA PRO A 160 15.35 -6.26 4.68
C PRO A 160 15.70 -7.68 4.21
N ASP A 161 17.00 -7.99 4.16
CA ASP A 161 17.50 -9.30 3.71
C ASP A 161 16.83 -10.46 4.46
N GLY A 162 16.39 -11.48 3.70
CA GLY A 162 15.61 -12.61 4.23
C GLY A 162 14.13 -12.30 4.49
N GLY A 163 13.69 -11.09 4.18
CA GLY A 163 12.32 -10.62 4.34
C GLY A 163 11.50 -10.63 3.04
N ARG A 164 10.17 -10.65 3.18
CA ARG A 164 9.21 -10.39 2.10
C ARG A 164 8.11 -9.44 2.58
N ALA A 165 7.52 -8.73 1.64
CA ALA A 165 6.35 -7.88 1.86
C ALA A 165 5.19 -8.38 0.98
N PRO A 166 4.46 -9.44 1.40
CA PRO A 166 3.37 -9.98 0.60
C PRO A 166 2.35 -8.90 0.30
N GLY A 167 1.78 -8.90 -0.89
CA GLY A 167 0.83 -7.94 -1.43
C GLY A 167 1.48 -6.74 -2.12
N TRP A 168 2.81 -6.57 -2.02
CA TRP A 168 3.54 -5.48 -2.68
C TRP A 168 3.41 -5.55 -4.21
N THR A 169 3.52 -6.76 -4.79
CA THR A 169 3.41 -6.92 -6.25
C THR A 169 2.00 -6.59 -6.71
N ALA A 170 0.98 -6.96 -5.93
CA ALA A 170 -0.41 -6.67 -6.27
C ALA A 170 -0.68 -5.17 -6.45
N GLY A 171 -0.13 -4.31 -5.57
CA GLY A 171 -0.30 -2.86 -5.68
C GLY A 171 0.42 -2.27 -6.90
N LEU A 172 1.64 -2.74 -7.20
CA LEU A 172 2.39 -2.32 -8.39
C LEU A 172 1.66 -2.71 -9.69
N VAL A 173 1.15 -3.94 -9.77
CA VAL A 173 0.41 -4.44 -10.95
C VAL A 173 -0.84 -3.59 -11.20
N LEU A 174 -1.58 -3.26 -10.14
CA LEU A 174 -2.79 -2.45 -10.28
C LEU A 174 -2.48 -1.03 -10.73
N ALA A 175 -1.49 -0.37 -10.11
CA ALA A 175 -1.08 0.98 -10.50
C ALA A 175 -0.61 1.04 -11.96
N ALA A 176 0.14 0.02 -12.43
CA ALA A 176 0.57 -0.08 -13.82
C ALA A 176 -0.62 -0.23 -14.79
N ARG A 177 -1.64 -1.02 -14.42
CA ARG A 177 -2.87 -1.13 -15.22
C ARG A 177 -3.56 0.23 -15.33
N GLU A 178 -3.77 0.93 -14.22
CA GLU A 178 -4.45 2.24 -14.21
C GLU A 178 -3.68 3.30 -15.01
N GLY A 179 -2.35 3.32 -14.91
CA GLY A 179 -1.49 4.20 -15.73
C GLY A 179 -1.57 3.91 -17.24
N GLY A 180 -1.67 2.63 -17.62
CA GLY A 180 -1.86 2.21 -19.01
C GLY A 180 -3.22 2.60 -19.59
N HIS A 181 -4.29 2.59 -18.76
CA HIS A 181 -5.62 3.02 -19.19
C HIS A 181 -5.73 4.55 -19.35
N GLY A 182 -4.93 5.33 -18.62
CA GLY A 182 -4.85 6.80 -18.77
C GLY A 182 -4.08 7.26 -20.02
N ALA A 183 -3.09 6.48 -20.48
CA ALA A 183 -2.30 6.80 -21.67
C ALA A 183 -3.03 6.50 -23.01
N GLY A 184 -4.07 5.66 -22.98
CA GLY A 184 -4.80 5.23 -24.18
C GLY A 184 -5.87 6.19 -24.70
N VAL A 185 -6.18 7.29 -23.99
CA VAL A 185 -7.28 8.22 -24.34
C VAL A 185 -6.80 9.51 -25.03
N LEU A 186 -5.48 9.73 -25.16
CA LEU A 186 -4.90 10.92 -25.82
C LEU A 186 -4.19 10.61 -27.16
N GLY A 187 -4.68 9.62 -27.91
CA GLY A 187 -4.02 9.12 -29.11
C GLY A 187 -4.90 9.00 -30.35
N ASP A 188 -5.70 10.01 -30.70
CA ASP A 188 -6.15 10.19 -32.09
C ASP A 188 -6.38 11.69 -32.40
N GLY A 189 -5.28 12.40 -32.59
CA GLY A 189 -5.26 13.77 -33.07
C GLY A 189 -4.17 13.90 -34.12
N ARG A 190 -4.52 13.68 -35.39
CA ARG A 190 -3.69 14.01 -36.55
C ARG A 190 -3.20 15.47 -36.45
N GLU A 191 -1.93 15.66 -36.08
CA GLU A 191 -1.22 16.90 -36.40
C GLU A 191 -0.80 16.82 -37.88
N ARG A 192 -1.66 17.37 -38.73
CA ARG A 192 -1.26 17.91 -40.02
C ARG A 192 -0.48 19.18 -39.72
N GLY A 193 0.81 19.14 -40.02
CA GLY A 193 1.73 20.25 -39.80
C GLY A 193 1.39 21.51 -40.59
N ASP A 194 2.26 22.50 -40.33
CA ASP A 194 2.38 23.83 -40.95
C ASP A 194 1.71 24.97 -40.15
N ARG A 195 2.48 25.66 -39.31
CA ARG A 195 3.05 26.98 -39.65
C ARG A 195 3.87 27.59 -38.51
N ASP A 196 5.07 28.01 -38.89
CA ASP A 196 5.87 29.09 -38.28
C ASP A 196 5.00 30.22 -37.71
N VAL A 197 5.31 30.67 -36.50
CA VAL A 197 5.53 32.11 -36.22
C VAL A 197 6.53 32.25 -35.06
N ARG A 198 7.64 32.92 -35.35
CA ARG A 198 8.49 33.60 -34.36
C ARG A 198 7.80 34.90 -33.92
N LEU A 199 7.66 35.10 -32.62
CA LEU A 199 8.11 36.25 -31.81
C LEU A 199 7.82 35.95 -30.34
#